data_AF-A0AAU8TM68-F1
#
_entry.id   AF-A0AAU8TM68-F1
#
_cell.length_a   1.000
_cell.length_b   1.000
_cell.length_c   1.000
_cell.angle_alpha   90.00
_cell.angle_beta   90.00
_cell.angle_gamma   90.00
#
_symmetry.space_group_name_H-M   'P 1'
#
loop_
_entity.id
_entity.type
_entity.pdbx_description
1 polymer ?
#
loop_
_entity_poly.entity_id
_entity_poly.type
_entity_poly.pdbx_seq_one_letter_code
_entity_poly.pdbx_strand_id
1 'polypeptide(L)'
;MCLLLCGAWLEQRGVAYTFERVQALQLLARPWRTQVVEPLRQVRVQWRTMAQQDTQLASLRERVKTLEMEAERALLMRLETLAQAWPINEGVGQYGWLEGLATEAANLDHDALQRLRVVVANT
;
A
#
# COMPACT_ATOMS: atom_id res chain seq x y z
N MET A 1 0.71 -2.22 1.45
CA MET A 1 0.65 -2.69 0.06
C MET A 1 0.60 -1.54 -0.95
N CYS A 2 -0.38 -0.63 -0.92
CA CYS A 2 -0.52 0.44 -1.94
C CYS A 2 0.74 1.30 -2.17
N LEU A 3 1.44 1.72 -1.11
CA LEU A 3 2.66 2.54 -1.25
C LEU A 3 3.79 1.79 -1.99
N LEU A 4 3.98 0.50 -1.73
CA LEU A 4 5.03 -0.29 -2.38
C LEU A 4 4.71 -0.53 -3.86
N LEU A 5 3.43 -0.77 -4.18
CA LEU A 5 2.97 -0.85 -5.57
C LEU A 5 3.18 0.46 -6.31
N CYS A 6 2.87 1.59 -5.66
CA CYS A 6 3.16 2.92 -6.21
C CYS A 6 4.67 3.14 -6.40
N GLY A 7 5.50 2.79 -5.42
CA GLY A 7 6.96 2.87 -5.50
C GLY A 7 7.54 2.07 -6.68
N ALA A 8 7.13 0.80 -6.83
CA ALA A 8 7.54 -0.02 -7.96
C ALA A 8 7.13 0.59 -9.31
N TRP A 9 5.93 1.15 -9.39
CA TRP A 9 5.45 1.81 -10.61
C TRP A 9 6.20 3.12 -10.91
N LEU A 10 6.55 3.91 -9.89
CA LEU A 10 7.37 5.13 -10.04
C LEU A 10 8.78 4.82 -10.53
N GLU A 11 9.37 3.74 -10.00
CA GLU A 11 10.66 3.23 -10.41
C GLU A 11 10.66 2.78 -11.87
N GLN A 12 9.62 2.03 -12.28
CA GLN A 12 9.43 1.66 -13.69
C GLN A 12 9.22 2.88 -14.61
N ARG A 13 8.61 3.96 -14.11
CA ARG A 13 8.43 5.22 -14.84
C ARG A 13 9.68 6.10 -14.88
N GLY A 14 10.77 5.72 -14.21
CA GLY A 14 11.99 6.51 -14.15
C GLY A 14 11.81 7.84 -13.41
N VAL A 15 10.90 7.90 -12.45
CA VAL A 15 10.72 9.08 -11.59
C VAL A 15 11.84 9.09 -10.54
N ALA A 16 12.56 10.19 -10.41
CA ALA A 16 13.65 10.29 -9.42
C ALA A 16 13.13 10.12 -7.98
N TYR A 17 13.85 9.32 -7.20
CA TYR A 17 13.61 9.16 -5.77
C TYR A 17 14.07 10.42 -5.02
N THR A 18 13.16 11.04 -4.26
CA THR A 18 13.49 12.17 -3.38
C THR A 18 12.70 12.02 -2.08
N PHE A 19 13.27 12.54 -0.99
CA PHE A 19 12.63 12.49 0.32
C PHE A 19 11.28 13.23 0.30
N GLU A 20 11.21 14.37 -0.40
CA GLU A 20 10.00 15.19 -0.53
C GLU A 20 8.87 14.43 -1.20
N ARG A 21 9.17 13.69 -2.28
CA ARG A 21 8.15 12.89 -2.98
C ARG A 21 7.68 11.71 -2.13
N VAL A 22 8.60 11.04 -1.42
CA VAL A 22 8.25 9.99 -0.46
C VAL A 22 7.33 10.53 0.63
N GLN A 23 7.66 11.68 1.22
CA GLN A 23 6.85 12.33 2.23
C GLN A 23 5.46 12.70 1.68
N ALA A 24 5.38 13.21 0.46
CA ALA A 24 4.10 13.54 -0.19
C ALA A 24 3.21 12.30 -0.36
N LEU A 25 3.74 11.17 -0.82
CA LEU A 25 2.99 9.90 -0.91
C LEU A 25 2.50 9.45 0.46
N GLN A 26 3.35 9.55 1.49
CA GLN A 26 2.98 9.12 2.84
C GLN A 26 1.91 10.00 3.47
N LEU A 27 2.01 11.33 3.33
CA LEU A 27 1.01 12.27 3.84
C LEU A 27 -0.36 12.01 3.20
N LEU A 28 -0.39 11.66 1.91
CA LEU A 28 -1.62 11.29 1.22
C LEU A 28 -2.15 9.92 1.66
N ALA A 29 -1.26 8.93 1.81
CA ALA A 29 -1.67 7.55 2.05
C ALA A 29 -2.03 7.25 3.52
N ARG A 30 -1.32 7.83 4.48
CA ARG A 30 -1.47 7.48 5.90
C ARG A 30 -2.91 7.69 6.41
N PRO A 31 -3.54 8.86 6.25
CA PRO A 31 -4.89 9.08 6.78
C PRO A 31 -5.92 8.14 6.15
N TRP A 32 -5.83 7.91 4.84
CA TRP A 32 -6.75 7.01 4.16
C TRP A 32 -6.57 5.55 4.61
N ARG A 33 -5.33 5.11 4.77
CA ARG A 33 -5.04 3.75 5.22
C ARG A 33 -5.57 3.52 6.63
N THR A 34 -5.32 4.44 7.56
CA THR A 34 -5.69 4.28 8.98
C THR A 34 -7.18 4.47 9.23
N GLN A 35 -7.85 5.36 8.48
CA GLN A 35 -9.25 5.70 8.74
C GLN A 35 -10.23 4.92 7.85
N VAL A 36 -9.78 4.33 6.73
CA VAL A 36 -10.67 3.66 5.77
C VAL A 36 -10.28 2.20 5.57
N VAL A 37 -9.03 1.93 5.17
CA VAL A 37 -8.62 0.56 4.80
C VAL A 37 -8.46 -0.34 6.04
N GLU A 38 -7.75 0.13 7.07
CA GLU A 38 -7.46 -0.63 8.29
C GLU A 38 -8.74 -1.04 9.05
N PRO A 39 -9.76 -0.16 9.23
CA PRO A 39 -11.02 -0.54 9.84
C PRO A 39 -11.77 -1.63 9.07
N LEU A 40 -11.83 -1.53 7.74
CA LEU A 40 -12.49 -2.56 6.89
C LEU A 40 -11.75 -3.90 6.99
N ARG A 41 -10.42 -3.87 6.95
CA ARG A 41 -9.57 -5.05 7.15
C ARG A 41 -9.80 -5.68 8.51
N GLN A 42 -9.87 -4.87 9.57
CA GLN A 42 -10.11 -5.33 10.92
C GLN A 42 -11.44 -6.07 11.02
N VAL A 43 -12.53 -5.50 10.50
CA VAL A 43 -13.84 -6.18 10.45
C VAL A 43 -13.75 -7.51 9.71
N ARG A 44 -13.13 -7.53 8.53
CA ARG A 44 -12.99 -8.76 7.72
C ARG A 44 -12.18 -9.85 8.43
N VAL A 45 -11.12 -9.47 9.15
CA VAL A 45 -10.27 -10.41 9.90
C VAL A 45 -11.02 -10.93 11.13
N GLN A 46 -11.66 -10.05 11.91
CA GLN A 46 -12.41 -10.43 13.10
C GLN A 46 -13.55 -11.40 12.78
N TRP A 47 -14.25 -11.21 11.66
CA TRP A 47 -15.36 -12.08 11.26
C TRP A 47 -14.93 -13.44 10.70
N ARG A 48 -13.62 -13.68 10.47
CA ARG A 48 -13.14 -14.89 9.78
C ARG A 48 -13.60 -16.20 10.44
N THR A 49 -13.58 -16.29 11.76
CA THR A 49 -13.97 -17.51 12.48
C THR A 49 -15.50 -17.65 12.53
N MET A 50 -16.22 -16.57 12.86
CA MET A 50 -17.68 -16.58 12.95
C MET A 50 -18.33 -16.88 11.59
N ALA A 51 -17.78 -16.33 10.50
CA ALA A 51 -18.25 -16.57 9.13
C ALA A 51 -18.12 -18.03 8.66
N GLN A 52 -17.36 -18.88 9.35
CA GLN A 52 -17.31 -20.32 9.01
C GLN A 52 -18.58 -21.06 9.43
N GLN A 53 -19.29 -20.51 10.43
CA GLN A 53 -20.47 -21.13 11.04
C GLN A 53 -21.76 -20.38 10.67
N ASP A 54 -21.65 -19.14 10.21
CA ASP A 54 -22.77 -18.28 9.81
C ASP A 54 -22.63 -17.83 8.35
N THR A 55 -23.51 -18.34 7.49
CA THR A 55 -23.52 -18.05 6.05
C THR A 55 -23.93 -16.61 5.72
N GLN A 56 -24.79 -15.99 6.53
CA GLN A 56 -25.16 -14.59 6.36
C GLN A 56 -23.96 -13.70 6.69
N LEU A 57 -23.26 -13.99 7.79
CA LEU A 57 -22.04 -13.28 8.14
C LEU A 57 -20.92 -13.49 7.13
N ALA A 58 -20.82 -14.69 6.52
CA ALA A 58 -19.89 -14.95 5.42
C ALA A 58 -20.15 -14.04 4.21
N SER A 59 -21.42 -13.86 3.83
CA SER A 59 -21.82 -12.94 2.75
C SER A 59 -21.45 -11.49 3.08
N LEU A 60 -21.75 -11.04 4.30
CA LEU A 60 -21.37 -9.69 4.75
C LEU A 60 -19.85 -9.50 4.75
N ARG A 61 -19.09 -10.49 5.18
CA ARG A 61 -17.62 -10.47 5.17
C ARG A 61 -17.05 -10.32 3.76
N GLU A 62 -17.61 -10.99 2.76
CA GLU A 62 -17.18 -10.81 1.37
C GLU A 62 -17.53 -9.41 0.84
N ARG A 63 -18.65 -8.83 1.24
CA ARG A 63 -18.96 -7.42 0.90
C ARG A 63 -17.95 -6.44 1.52
N VAL A 64 -17.55 -6.68 2.77
CA VAL A 64 -16.49 -5.88 3.42
C VAL A 64 -15.15 -6.04 2.69
N LYS A 65 -14.81 -7.25 2.24
CA LYS A 65 -13.60 -7.50 1.43
C LYS A 65 -13.63 -6.70 0.12
N THR A 66 -14.75 -6.71 -0.60
CA THR A 66 -14.91 -5.92 -1.82
C THR A 66 -14.71 -4.43 -1.53
N LEU A 67 -15.32 -3.92 -0.45
CA LEU A 67 -15.17 -2.52 -0.06
C LEU A 67 -13.74 -2.17 0.36
N GLU A 68 -13.04 -3.06 1.08
CA GLU A 68 -11.61 -2.91 1.39
C GLU A 68 -10.79 -2.77 0.11
N MET A 69 -11.03 -3.63 -0.88
CA MET A 69 -10.32 -3.59 -2.16
C MET A 69 -10.62 -2.31 -2.95
N GLU A 70 -11.87 -1.85 -2.96
CA GLU A 70 -12.25 -0.57 -3.58
C GLU A 70 -11.57 0.62 -2.89
N ALA A 71 -11.51 0.62 -1.57
CA ALA A 71 -10.79 1.65 -0.82
C ALA A 71 -9.28 1.64 -1.15
N GLU A 72 -8.65 0.47 -1.29
CA GLU A 72 -7.25 0.37 -1.70
C GLU A 72 -7.02 0.86 -3.15
N ARG A 73 -7.93 0.56 -4.07
CA ARG A 73 -7.89 1.08 -5.45
C ARG A 73 -8.05 2.59 -5.49
N ALA A 74 -8.96 3.15 -4.69
CA ALA A 74 -9.14 4.60 -4.58
C ALA A 74 -7.86 5.29 -4.11
N LEU A 75 -7.14 4.69 -3.15
CA LEU A 75 -5.83 5.20 -2.74
C LEU A 75 -4.80 5.15 -3.86
N LEU A 76 -4.72 4.04 -4.60
CA LEU A 76 -3.80 3.92 -5.74
C LEU A 76 -4.06 4.99 -6.80
N MET A 77 -5.32 5.26 -7.17
CA MET A 77 -5.67 6.31 -8.13
C MET A 77 -5.26 7.72 -7.63
N ARG A 78 -5.39 8.00 -6.33
CA ARG A 78 -4.95 9.28 -5.74
C ARG A 78 -3.43 9.42 -5.76
N LEU A 79 -2.71 8.36 -5.43
CA LEU A 79 -1.24 8.34 -5.49
C LEU A 79 -0.75 8.51 -6.93
N GLU A 80 -1.38 7.84 -7.87
CA GLU A 80 -1.11 8.00 -9.30
C GLU A 80 -1.32 9.44 -9.75
N THR A 81 -2.46 10.05 -9.39
CA THR A 81 -2.77 11.44 -9.71
C THR A 81 -1.72 12.41 -9.17
N LEU A 82 -1.27 12.22 -7.92
CA LEU A 82 -0.19 13.03 -7.34
C LEU A 82 1.12 12.88 -8.14
N ALA A 83 1.44 11.66 -8.53
CA ALA A 83 2.67 11.33 -9.25
C ALA A 83 2.64 11.64 -10.75
N GLN A 84 1.49 11.94 -11.34
CA GLN A 84 1.40 12.34 -12.75
C GLN A 84 2.10 13.66 -13.02
N ALA A 85 2.15 14.56 -12.04
CA ALA A 85 2.84 15.84 -12.13
C ALA A 85 4.37 15.71 -12.05
N TRP A 86 4.90 14.53 -11.73
CA TRP A 86 6.34 14.36 -11.59
C TRP A 86 7.01 14.04 -12.92
N PRO A 87 8.10 14.75 -13.25
CA PRO A 87 8.92 14.43 -14.41
C PRO A 87 9.46 12.99 -14.39
N ILE A 88 9.57 12.42 -15.58
CA ILE A 88 10.05 11.07 -15.85
C ILE A 88 11.44 11.12 -16.50
N ASN A 89 12.19 10.03 -16.43
CA ASN A 89 13.54 9.91 -17.00
C ASN A 89 14.55 10.94 -16.46
N GLU A 90 14.36 11.40 -15.21
CA GLU A 90 15.17 12.45 -14.61
C GLU A 90 16.60 12.03 -14.22
N GLY A 91 16.96 10.76 -14.35
CA GLY A 91 18.31 10.33 -14.05
C GLY A 91 18.40 8.84 -13.80
N VAL A 92 19.12 8.17 -14.68
CA VAL A 92 19.62 6.81 -14.51
C VAL A 92 20.45 6.75 -13.22
N GLY A 93 20.03 5.94 -12.24
CA GLY A 93 20.88 5.57 -11.09
C GLY A 93 20.34 5.81 -9.68
N GLN A 94 19.08 6.22 -9.47
CA GLN A 94 18.48 6.28 -8.13
C GLN A 94 17.33 5.28 -7.97
N TYR A 95 17.70 3.99 -8.01
CA TYR A 95 16.86 2.88 -7.57
C TYR A 95 16.81 2.92 -6.04
N GLY A 96 15.68 3.35 -5.50
CA GLY A 96 15.52 3.50 -4.06
C GLY A 96 14.08 3.71 -3.61
N TRP A 97 13.10 3.64 -4.54
CA TRP A 97 11.69 3.76 -4.18
C TRP A 97 11.25 2.60 -3.28
N LEU A 98 11.60 1.37 -3.66
CA LEU A 98 11.27 0.20 -2.86
C LEU A 98 12.04 0.19 -1.53
N GLU A 99 13.36 0.42 -1.55
CA GLU A 99 14.19 0.44 -0.34
C GLU A 99 13.79 1.59 0.60
N GLY A 100 13.57 2.79 0.07
CA GLY A 100 13.18 3.97 0.84
C GLY A 100 11.80 3.81 1.47
N LEU A 101 10.80 3.37 0.70
CA LEU A 101 9.45 3.13 1.24
C LEU A 101 9.42 1.93 2.19
N ALA A 102 10.23 0.90 1.95
CA ALA A 102 10.35 -0.24 2.85
C ALA A 102 11.03 0.14 4.17
N THR A 103 12.10 0.93 4.12
CA THR A 103 12.81 1.43 5.31
C THR A 103 11.91 2.33 6.14
N GLU A 104 11.13 3.20 5.50
CA GLU A 104 10.18 4.02 6.24
C GLU A 104 9.02 3.21 6.81
N ALA A 105 8.54 2.19 6.08
CA ALA A 105 7.56 1.26 6.59
C ALA A 105 8.09 0.46 7.79
N ALA A 106 9.39 0.10 7.79
CA ALA A 106 10.08 -0.55 8.90
C ALA A 106 10.14 0.30 10.17
N ASN A 107 10.44 1.58 9.98
CA ASN A 107 10.52 2.55 11.05
C ASN A 107 9.14 2.80 11.67
N LEU A 108 8.06 2.46 10.97
CA LEU A 108 6.68 2.50 11.46
C LEU A 108 6.16 1.14 11.93
N ASP A 109 6.70 0.03 11.42
CA ASP A 109 6.22 -1.33 11.65
C ASP A 109 7.34 -2.37 11.35
N HIS A 110 8.06 -2.80 12.40
CA HIS A 110 9.24 -3.67 12.31
C HIS A 110 8.96 -5.01 11.58
N ASP A 111 7.72 -5.50 11.64
CA ASP A 111 7.29 -6.76 11.01
C ASP A 111 7.13 -6.67 9.48
N ALA A 112 6.96 -5.46 8.92
CA ALA A 112 6.70 -5.27 7.50
C ALA A 112 7.94 -5.57 6.63
N LEU A 113 9.15 -5.25 7.12
CA LEU A 113 10.40 -5.55 6.41
C LEU A 113 10.69 -7.03 6.30
N GLN A 114 10.48 -7.79 7.38
CA GLN A 114 10.74 -9.23 7.34
C GLN A 114 9.86 -9.92 6.30
N ARG A 115 8.58 -9.52 6.17
CA ARG A 115 7.67 -10.09 5.18
C ARG A 115 8.06 -9.75 3.74
N LEU A 116 8.55 -8.54 3.48
CA LEU A 116 9.07 -8.16 2.16
C LEU A 116 10.34 -8.92 1.77
N ARG A 117 11.29 -9.05 2.70
CA ARG A 117 12.54 -9.78 2.45
C ARG A 117 12.28 -11.25 2.13
N VAL A 118 11.28 -11.87 2.75
CA VAL A 118 10.88 -13.25 2.46
C VAL A 118 10.25 -13.39 1.07
N VAL A 119 9.47 -12.40 0.62
CA VAL A 119 8.85 -12.44 -0.71
C VAL A 119 9.89 -12.23 -1.82
N VAL A 120 10.82 -11.28 -1.64
CA VAL A 120 11.90 -11.00 -2.62
C VAL A 120 12.94 -12.12 -2.67
N ALA A 121 13.23 -12.79 -1.55
CA ALA A 121 14.16 -13.93 -1.53
C ALA A 121 13.58 -15.22 -2.15
N ASN A 122 12.25 -15.27 -2.35
CA ASN A 122 11.55 -16.42 -2.93
C ASN A 122 11.08 -16.19 -4.38
N THR A 123 11.57 -15.14 -5.03
CA THR A 123 11.38 -14.83 -6.46
C THR A 123 12.72 -14.78 -7.16
#